data_AF-A0A348WUG4-F1
#
_entry.id   AF-A0A348WUG4-F1
#
_cell.length_a   1.000
_cell.length_b   1.000
_cell.length_c   1.000
_cell.angle_alpha   90.00
_cell.angle_beta   90.00
_cell.angle_gamma   90.00
#
_symmetry.space_group_name_H-M   'P 1'
#
loop_
_entity.id
_entity.type
_entity.pdbx_description
1 polymer ?
#
loop_
_entity_poly.entity_id
_entity_poly.type
_entity_poly.pdbx_seq_one_letter_code
_entity_poly.pdbx_strand_id
1 'polypeptide(L)'
;MKSIFKKYFLLLWVVIVAAYNAVLFLLFNQFAKETLKETSFWVIYGSMMFAFLVWLVIGLLERNTKLGGISPIVTFVYPYLLIIFLMTTIMLFFAKNILVVWVLVPMILISAVLIILAIFACFNRKWIKDNPQKVPELFSVEGLENYFEDLASKCDESCKNVIYDLASICDGLTSMKGSSELDALEKRLFEYASFIKQNAIRAEELNIYHNVEKFRELLKEREALVAKLNQ
;
A
#
# COMPACT_ATOMS: atom_id res chain seq x y z
N MET A 1 -6.48 9.72 -18.09
CA MET A 1 -5.29 8.98 -17.64
C MET A 1 -5.54 7.53 -17.18
N LYS A 2 -6.62 7.20 -16.45
CA LYS A 2 -6.91 5.83 -15.93
C LYS A 2 -6.95 4.69 -16.96
N SER A 3 -7.57 4.92 -18.13
CA SER A 3 -7.72 3.91 -19.19
C SER A 3 -6.40 3.69 -19.96
N ILE A 4 -5.66 4.78 -20.20
CA ILE A 4 -4.38 4.82 -20.90
C ILE A 4 -3.36 3.95 -20.17
N PHE A 5 -3.13 4.14 -18.87
CA PHE A 5 -2.14 3.35 -18.11
C PHE A 5 -2.45 1.85 -18.12
N LYS A 6 -3.71 1.44 -17.90
CA LYS A 6 -4.10 0.02 -17.99
C LYS A 6 -3.91 -0.56 -19.39
N LYS A 7 -4.19 0.23 -20.43
CA LYS A 7 -4.05 -0.18 -21.83
C LYS A 7 -2.57 -0.36 -22.21
N TYR A 8 -1.68 0.54 -21.81
CA TYR A 8 -0.23 0.40 -22.03
C TYR A 8 0.41 -0.65 -21.13
N PHE A 9 -0.04 -0.82 -19.90
CA PHE A 9 0.43 -1.88 -19.00
C PHE A 9 0.16 -3.27 -19.58
N LEU A 10 -1.06 -3.51 -20.07
CA LEU A 10 -1.43 -4.77 -20.68
C LEU A 10 -0.62 -5.02 -21.96
N LEU A 11 -0.44 -3.99 -22.79
CA LEU A 11 0.30 -4.09 -24.05
C LEU A 11 1.81 -4.35 -23.80
N LEU A 12 2.41 -3.65 -22.85
CA LEU A 12 3.79 -3.89 -22.38
C LEU A 12 3.94 -5.34 -21.87
N TRP A 13 2.97 -5.81 -21.08
CA TRP A 13 3.00 -7.16 -20.54
C TRP A 13 2.93 -8.26 -21.60
N VAL A 14 2.08 -8.07 -22.60
CA VAL A 14 2.01 -8.99 -23.75
C VAL A 14 3.37 -9.05 -24.46
N VAL A 15 4.05 -7.91 -24.63
CA VAL A 15 5.40 -7.87 -25.25
C VAL A 15 6.42 -8.62 -24.40
N ILE A 16 6.43 -8.42 -23.07
CA ILE A 16 7.36 -9.10 -22.15
C ILE A 16 7.16 -10.62 -22.20
N VAL A 17 5.91 -11.10 -22.13
CA VAL A 17 5.61 -12.53 -22.18
C VAL A 17 5.99 -13.12 -23.55
N ALA A 18 5.70 -12.42 -24.64
CA ALA A 18 6.07 -12.86 -25.98
C ALA A 18 7.59 -12.97 -26.15
N ALA A 19 8.34 -11.96 -25.69
CA ALA A 19 9.80 -11.96 -25.72
C ALA A 19 10.39 -13.09 -24.86
N TYR A 20 9.87 -13.29 -23.65
CA TYR A 20 10.30 -14.40 -22.79
C TYR A 20 10.06 -15.75 -23.45
N ASN A 21 8.88 -15.98 -24.01
CA ASN A 21 8.56 -17.22 -24.71
C ASN A 21 9.51 -17.45 -25.90
N ALA A 22 9.73 -16.43 -26.73
CA ALA A 22 10.63 -16.53 -27.87
C ALA A 22 12.05 -16.92 -27.45
N VAL A 23 12.60 -16.23 -26.44
CA VAL A 23 13.95 -16.53 -25.91
C VAL A 23 14.01 -17.93 -25.30
N LEU A 24 13.03 -18.30 -24.48
CA LEU A 24 13.00 -19.60 -23.80
C LEU A 24 12.94 -20.76 -24.80
N PHE A 25 12.07 -20.70 -25.81
CA PHE A 25 11.94 -21.77 -26.80
C PHE A 25 13.15 -21.84 -27.75
N LEU A 26 13.77 -20.70 -28.07
CA LEU A 26 15.04 -20.68 -28.81
C LEU A 26 16.16 -21.36 -28.02
N LEU A 27 16.33 -20.97 -26.75
CA LEU A 27 17.33 -21.57 -25.86
C LEU A 27 17.06 -23.06 -25.60
N PHE A 28 15.79 -23.45 -25.47
CA PHE A 28 15.42 -24.86 -25.28
C PHE A 28 15.80 -25.70 -26.50
N ASN A 29 15.47 -25.23 -27.70
CA ASN A 29 15.77 -25.94 -28.94
C ASN A 29 17.27 -26.01 -29.25
N GLN A 30 18.07 -25.00 -28.85
CA GLN A 30 19.51 -24.98 -29.11
C GLN A 30 20.36 -25.67 -28.03
N PHE A 31 20.03 -25.52 -26.75
CA PHE A 31 20.92 -25.89 -25.64
C PHE A 31 20.33 -26.91 -24.66
N ALA A 32 19.02 -26.81 -24.39
CA ALA A 32 18.44 -27.54 -23.29
C ALA A 32 17.82 -28.89 -23.68
N LYS A 33 17.53 -29.13 -24.97
CA LYS A 33 16.89 -30.38 -25.43
C LYS A 33 17.72 -31.64 -25.12
N GLU A 34 19.04 -31.53 -25.13
CA GLU A 34 19.95 -32.64 -24.77
C GLU A 34 20.26 -32.74 -23.27
N THR A 35 20.09 -31.65 -22.52
CA THR A 35 20.53 -31.53 -21.12
C THR A 35 19.38 -31.54 -20.11
N LEU A 36 18.16 -31.25 -20.56
CA LEU A 36 16.98 -31.02 -19.74
C LEU A 36 15.87 -31.94 -20.23
N LYS A 37 15.42 -32.87 -19.37
CA LYS A 37 14.31 -33.77 -19.72
C LYS A 37 13.08 -32.96 -20.10
N GLU A 38 12.39 -33.37 -21.16
CA GLU A 38 11.22 -32.68 -21.71
C GLU A 38 10.16 -32.39 -20.63
N THR A 39 9.92 -33.32 -19.72
CA THR A 39 9.03 -33.14 -18.55
C THR A 39 9.47 -32.01 -17.62
N SER A 40 10.76 -31.86 -17.36
CA SER A 40 11.29 -30.79 -16.51
C SER A 40 11.14 -29.42 -17.17
N PHE A 41 11.28 -29.34 -18.50
CA PHE A 41 11.06 -28.10 -19.24
C PHE A 41 9.62 -27.60 -19.07
N TRP A 42 8.63 -28.48 -19.26
CA TRP A 42 7.22 -28.12 -19.14
C TRP A 42 6.83 -27.67 -17.73
N VAL A 43 7.44 -28.25 -16.70
CA VAL A 43 7.22 -27.85 -15.30
C VAL A 43 7.80 -26.46 -15.01
N ILE A 44 9.00 -26.17 -15.51
CA ILE A 44 9.64 -24.85 -15.39
C ILE A 44 8.82 -23.79 -16.13
N TYR A 45 8.44 -24.10 -17.36
CA TYR A 45 7.62 -23.26 -18.21
C TYR A 45 6.27 -22.93 -17.55
N GLY A 46 5.54 -23.97 -17.11
CA GLY A 46 4.24 -23.81 -16.46
C GLY A 46 4.32 -22.97 -15.18
N SER A 47 5.38 -23.14 -14.39
CA SER A 47 5.60 -22.35 -13.17
C SER A 47 5.84 -20.88 -13.47
N MET A 48 6.62 -20.56 -14.50
CA MET A 48 6.83 -19.17 -14.92
C MET A 48 5.56 -18.54 -15.51
N MET A 49 4.82 -19.28 -16.35
CA MET A 49 3.55 -18.81 -16.90
C MET A 49 2.52 -18.55 -15.81
N PHE A 50 2.48 -19.39 -14.77
CA PHE A 50 1.65 -19.17 -13.59
C PHE A 50 2.06 -17.90 -12.85
N ALA A 51 3.35 -17.64 -12.64
CA ALA A 51 3.82 -16.41 -12.00
C ALA A 51 3.44 -15.16 -12.82
N PHE A 52 3.55 -15.21 -14.15
CA PHE A 52 3.09 -14.12 -15.02
C PHE A 52 1.58 -13.89 -14.93
N LEU A 53 0.77 -14.96 -14.88
CA LEU A 53 -0.67 -14.87 -14.74
C LEU A 53 -1.07 -14.26 -13.39
N VAL A 54 -0.46 -14.70 -12.29
CA VAL A 54 -0.70 -14.15 -10.94
C VAL A 54 -0.40 -12.65 -10.93
N TRP A 55 0.71 -12.24 -11.54
CA TRP A 55 1.08 -10.84 -11.65
C TRP A 55 0.08 -10.03 -12.49
N LEU A 56 -0.34 -10.56 -13.64
CA LEU A 56 -1.30 -9.89 -14.51
C LEU A 56 -2.66 -9.71 -13.80
N VAL A 57 -3.15 -10.76 -13.12
CA VAL A 57 -4.38 -10.70 -12.33
C VAL A 57 -4.28 -9.64 -11.24
N ILE A 58 -3.17 -9.59 -10.51
CA ILE A 58 -2.97 -8.61 -9.43
C ILE A 58 -2.88 -7.19 -9.99
N GLY A 59 -2.09 -6.96 -11.05
CA GLY A 59 -2.00 -5.64 -11.70
C GLY A 59 -3.34 -5.14 -12.25
N LEU A 60 -4.25 -6.04 -12.64
CA LEU A 60 -5.60 -5.69 -13.09
C LEU A 60 -6.57 -5.40 -11.94
N LEU A 61 -6.52 -6.21 -10.88
CA LEU A 61 -7.39 -6.12 -9.69
C LEU A 61 -7.00 -4.97 -8.76
N GLU A 62 -5.73 -4.59 -8.77
CA GLU A 62 -5.24 -3.53 -7.90
C GLU A 62 -5.82 -2.17 -8.28
N ARG A 63 -6.20 -1.41 -7.26
CA ARG A 63 -6.69 -0.04 -7.41
C ARG A 63 -5.64 0.87 -6.80
N ASN A 64 -5.16 1.85 -7.56
CA ASN A 64 -4.23 2.87 -7.07
C ASN A 64 -4.78 3.48 -5.78
N THR A 65 -3.98 3.39 -4.72
CA THR A 65 -4.18 4.17 -3.49
C THR A 65 -4.07 5.65 -3.86
N LYS A 66 -4.99 6.48 -3.36
CA LYS A 66 -5.03 7.93 -3.65
C LYS A 66 -3.78 8.70 -3.15
N LEU A 67 -2.88 8.03 -2.42
CA LEU A 67 -1.75 8.61 -1.72
C LEU A 67 -0.38 8.17 -2.25
N GLY A 68 -0.29 7.51 -3.41
CA GLY A 68 1.02 7.11 -3.98
C GLY A 68 1.79 6.08 -3.15
N GLY A 69 1.20 5.54 -2.07
CA GLY A 69 1.80 4.50 -1.26
C GLY A 69 1.93 3.19 -2.03
N ILE A 70 3.07 2.52 -1.85
CA ILE A 70 3.39 1.21 -2.42
C ILE A 70 2.25 0.24 -2.06
N SER A 71 1.63 -0.38 -3.07
CA SER A 71 0.56 -1.32 -2.80
C SER A 71 1.10 -2.56 -2.11
N PRO A 72 0.52 -2.98 -0.97
CA PRO A 72 0.96 -4.16 -0.25
C PRO A 72 1.01 -5.41 -1.14
N ILE A 73 0.06 -5.58 -2.06
CA ILE A 73 -0.01 -6.78 -2.89
C ILE A 73 1.13 -6.78 -3.93
N VAL A 74 1.37 -5.65 -4.62
CA VAL A 74 2.52 -5.51 -5.54
C VAL A 74 3.87 -5.69 -4.81
N THR A 75 4.00 -5.21 -3.58
CA THR A 75 5.23 -5.37 -2.77
C THR A 75 5.61 -6.84 -2.56
N PHE A 76 4.62 -7.74 -2.42
CA PHE A 76 4.90 -9.17 -2.24
C PHE A 76 5.07 -9.92 -3.56
N VAL A 77 4.38 -9.51 -4.61
CA VAL A 77 4.40 -10.24 -5.90
C VAL A 77 5.66 -9.92 -6.71
N TYR A 78 6.26 -8.72 -6.57
CA TYR A 78 7.51 -8.39 -7.27
C TYR A 78 8.68 -9.31 -6.87
N PRO A 79 8.95 -9.52 -5.56
CA PRO A 79 9.94 -10.48 -5.10
C PRO A 79 9.64 -11.91 -5.57
N TYR A 80 8.36 -12.32 -5.56
CA TYR A 80 7.97 -13.65 -6.05
C TYR A 80 8.37 -13.88 -7.50
N LEU A 81 8.00 -12.95 -8.37
CA LEU A 81 8.25 -13.04 -9.80
C LEU A 81 9.76 -13.11 -10.08
N LEU A 82 10.53 -12.29 -9.36
CA LEU A 82 11.98 -12.26 -9.47
C LEU A 82 12.63 -13.57 -8.98
N ILE A 83 12.16 -14.12 -7.85
CA ILE A 83 12.64 -15.40 -7.31
C ILE A 83 12.31 -16.56 -8.25
N ILE A 84 11.07 -16.64 -8.76
CA ILE A 84 10.66 -17.67 -9.71
C ILE A 84 11.46 -17.54 -11.02
N PHE A 85 11.68 -16.33 -11.51
CA PHE A 85 12.51 -16.08 -12.69
C PHE A 85 13.96 -16.53 -12.50
N LEU A 86 14.58 -16.22 -11.36
CA LEU A 86 15.94 -16.67 -11.02
C LEU A 86 16.02 -18.20 -10.94
N MET A 87 15.08 -18.84 -10.24
CA MET A 87 15.05 -20.29 -10.08
C MET A 87 14.84 -21.03 -11.40
N THR A 88 13.92 -20.53 -12.25
CA THR A 88 13.70 -21.10 -13.59
C THR A 88 14.91 -20.90 -14.51
N THR A 89 15.57 -19.76 -14.44
CA THR A 89 16.78 -19.47 -15.23
C THR A 89 17.94 -20.36 -14.80
N ILE A 90 18.18 -20.53 -13.50
CA ILE A 90 19.23 -21.41 -12.98
C ILE A 90 18.99 -22.86 -13.43
N MET A 91 17.74 -23.34 -13.39
CA MET A 91 17.42 -24.66 -13.94
C MET A 91 17.72 -24.76 -15.43
N LEU A 92 17.38 -23.75 -16.22
CA LEU A 92 17.60 -23.79 -17.66
C LEU A 92 19.10 -23.96 -18.03
N PHE A 93 20.00 -23.31 -17.30
CA PHE A 93 21.43 -23.31 -17.59
C PHE A 93 22.23 -24.38 -16.83
N PHE A 94 21.76 -24.84 -15.66
CA PHE A 94 22.50 -25.74 -14.77
C PHE A 94 21.80 -27.09 -14.51
N ALA A 95 20.68 -27.40 -15.18
CA ALA A 95 19.90 -28.64 -14.97
C ALA A 95 20.73 -29.93 -15.04
N LYS A 96 21.82 -29.97 -15.81
CA LYS A 96 22.69 -31.15 -15.92
C LYS A 96 23.35 -31.53 -14.58
N ASN A 97 23.55 -30.56 -13.69
CA ASN A 97 24.26 -30.72 -12.42
C ASN A 97 23.33 -30.63 -11.20
N ILE A 98 22.03 -30.39 -11.40
CA ILE A 98 21.07 -30.13 -10.33
C ILE A 98 19.91 -31.11 -10.44
N LEU A 99 19.65 -31.85 -9.36
CA LEU A 99 18.48 -32.73 -9.28
C LEU A 99 17.22 -31.88 -9.26
N VAL A 100 16.32 -32.12 -10.23
CA VAL A 100 15.08 -31.36 -10.47
C VAL A 100 14.24 -31.14 -9.21
N VAL A 101 14.25 -32.12 -8.29
CA VAL A 101 13.56 -32.06 -6.99
C VAL A 101 14.05 -30.90 -6.11
N TRP A 102 15.37 -30.62 -6.12
CA TRP A 102 15.98 -29.56 -5.30
C TRP A 102 15.56 -28.14 -5.70
N VAL A 103 14.98 -27.97 -6.89
CA VAL A 103 14.47 -26.66 -7.34
C VAL A 103 12.95 -26.61 -7.27
N LEU A 104 12.27 -27.72 -7.57
CA LEU A 104 10.81 -27.84 -7.48
C LEU A 104 10.29 -27.67 -6.06
N VAL A 105 10.93 -28.31 -5.07
CA VAL A 105 10.48 -28.26 -3.67
C VAL A 105 10.54 -26.82 -3.12
N PRO A 106 11.66 -26.07 -3.26
CA PRO A 106 11.68 -24.66 -2.88
C PRO A 106 10.68 -23.79 -3.64
N MET A 107 10.48 -24.02 -4.95
CA MET A 107 9.49 -23.27 -5.74
C MET A 107 8.08 -23.43 -5.18
N ILE A 108 7.67 -24.66 -4.84
CA ILE A 108 6.36 -24.94 -4.26
C ILE A 108 6.21 -24.27 -2.89
N LEU A 109 7.24 -24.37 -2.03
CA LEU A 109 7.23 -23.77 -0.70
C LEU A 109 7.12 -22.24 -0.77
N ILE A 110 7.91 -21.60 -1.63
CA ILE A 110 7.90 -20.13 -1.82
C ILE A 110 6.55 -19.68 -2.37
N SER A 111 5.99 -20.41 -3.34
CA SER A 111 4.65 -20.13 -3.89
C SER A 111 3.56 -20.22 -2.83
N ALA A 112 3.62 -21.22 -1.96
CA ALA A 112 2.65 -21.41 -0.87
C ALA A 112 2.74 -20.27 0.17
N VAL A 113 3.95 -19.89 0.60
CA VAL A 113 4.17 -18.75 1.51
C VAL A 113 3.58 -17.47 0.92
N LEU A 114 3.72 -17.27 -0.39
CA LEU A 114 3.22 -16.07 -1.04
C LEU A 114 1.70 -16.01 -1.17
N ILE A 115 1.05 -17.14 -1.41
CA ILE A 115 -0.42 -17.20 -1.38
C ILE A 115 -0.91 -16.79 0.01
N ILE A 116 -0.26 -17.28 1.07
CA ILE A 116 -0.59 -16.92 2.45
C ILE A 116 -0.40 -15.40 2.67
N LEU A 117 0.74 -14.83 2.28
CA LEU A 117 1.00 -13.40 2.40
C LEU A 117 0.02 -12.54 1.59
N ALA A 118 -0.33 -12.96 0.38
CA ALA A 118 -1.31 -12.27 -0.47
C ALA A 118 -2.72 -12.30 0.16
N ILE A 119 -3.11 -13.41 0.79
CA ILE A 119 -4.36 -13.53 1.55
C ILE A 119 -4.34 -12.58 2.74
N PHE A 120 -3.26 -12.55 3.54
CA PHE A 120 -3.12 -11.61 4.66
C PHE A 120 -3.15 -10.14 4.19
N ALA A 121 -2.50 -9.81 3.07
CA ALA A 121 -2.55 -8.48 2.49
C ALA A 121 -3.98 -8.10 2.05
N CYS A 122 -4.74 -9.04 1.49
CA CYS A 122 -6.16 -8.85 1.15
C CYS A 122 -7.00 -8.63 2.41
N PHE A 123 -6.79 -9.42 3.47
CA PHE A 123 -7.48 -9.26 4.76
C PHE A 123 -7.15 -7.91 5.40
N ASN A 124 -5.88 -7.51 5.43
CA ASN A 124 -5.48 -6.22 5.98
C ASN A 124 -6.09 -5.06 5.16
N ARG A 125 -6.11 -5.17 3.83
CA ARG A 125 -6.78 -4.17 2.97
C ARG A 125 -8.29 -4.11 3.21
N LYS A 126 -8.94 -5.26 3.41
CA LYS A 126 -10.36 -5.33 3.76
C LYS A 126 -10.60 -4.73 5.14
N TRP A 127 -9.75 -5.04 6.12
CA TRP A 127 -9.83 -4.48 7.46
C TRP A 127 -9.62 -2.97 7.49
N ILE A 128 -8.68 -2.43 6.71
CA ILE A 128 -8.47 -0.98 6.49
C ILE A 128 -9.65 -0.34 5.73
N LYS A 129 -10.34 -1.09 4.86
CA LYS A 129 -11.50 -0.58 4.11
C LYS A 129 -12.78 -0.59 4.94
N ASP A 130 -12.96 -1.61 5.78
CA ASP A 130 -14.13 -1.82 6.64
C ASP A 130 -14.00 -1.02 7.94
N ASN A 131 -12.76 -0.81 8.40
CA ASN A 131 -12.35 0.21 9.34
C ASN A 131 -11.46 1.24 8.61
N PRO A 132 -12.01 2.01 7.64
CA PRO A 132 -11.28 3.21 7.26
C PRO A 132 -11.06 3.94 8.58
N GLN A 133 -9.91 4.57 8.75
CA GLN A 133 -9.93 5.74 9.61
C GLN A 133 -10.93 6.67 8.95
N LYS A 134 -12.20 6.54 9.36
CA LYS A 134 -13.31 7.40 8.99
C LYS A 134 -12.91 8.68 9.68
N VAL A 135 -12.06 9.46 9.02
CA VAL A 135 -11.97 10.90 9.23
C VAL A 135 -13.41 11.35 9.03
N PRO A 136 -14.15 11.66 10.10
CA PRO A 136 -15.49 12.17 9.93
C PRO A 136 -15.30 13.57 9.34
N GLU A 137 -15.72 13.74 8.09
CA GLU A 137 -16.32 14.94 7.49
C GLU A 137 -15.91 16.33 8.04
N LEU A 138 -14.64 16.55 8.34
CA LEU A 138 -14.11 17.91 8.47
C LEU A 138 -13.85 18.41 7.06
N PHE A 139 -14.85 19.07 6.48
CA PHE A 139 -14.73 19.75 5.19
C PHE A 139 -13.85 21.00 5.30
N SER A 140 -13.66 21.51 6.51
CA SER A 140 -12.99 22.78 6.76
C SER A 140 -12.51 22.91 8.21
N VAL A 141 -11.56 23.83 8.45
CA VAL A 141 -10.99 24.08 9.78
C VAL A 141 -11.97 24.70 10.77
N GLU A 142 -12.97 25.43 10.27
CA GLU A 142 -14.08 26.03 11.04
C GLU A 142 -14.89 24.95 11.79
N GLY A 143 -14.87 23.70 11.31
CA GLY A 143 -15.59 22.60 11.94
C GLY A 143 -14.83 21.92 13.09
N LEU A 144 -13.55 22.24 13.31
CA LEU A 144 -12.68 21.53 14.27
C LEU A 144 -13.11 21.76 15.72
N GLU A 145 -13.53 22.97 16.06
CA GLU A 145 -14.04 23.31 17.39
C GLU A 145 -15.23 22.41 17.75
N ASN A 146 -16.32 22.49 16.98
CA ASN A 146 -17.53 21.68 17.17
C ASN A 146 -17.23 20.18 17.20
N TYR A 147 -16.27 19.73 16.37
CA TYR A 147 -15.84 18.34 16.34
C TYR A 147 -15.18 17.89 17.65
N PHE A 148 -14.28 18.71 18.21
CA PHE A 148 -13.61 18.39 19.47
C PHE A 148 -14.55 18.58 20.66
N GLU A 149 -15.47 19.54 20.65
CA GLU A 149 -16.49 19.66 21.69
C GLU A 149 -17.40 18.42 21.75
N ASP A 150 -17.93 17.97 20.61
CA ASP A 150 -18.74 16.75 20.52
C ASP A 150 -17.95 15.53 20.99
N LEU A 151 -16.66 15.45 20.63
CA LEU A 151 -15.78 14.37 21.08
C LEU A 151 -15.56 14.42 22.59
N ALA A 152 -15.23 15.59 23.16
CA ALA A 152 -14.98 15.76 24.58
C ALA A 152 -16.21 15.40 25.43
N SER A 153 -17.40 15.73 24.94
CA SER A 153 -18.67 15.38 25.62
C SER A 153 -18.91 13.88 25.77
N LYS A 154 -18.23 13.06 24.95
CA LYS A 154 -18.32 11.60 24.90
C LYS A 154 -17.11 10.89 25.49
N CYS A 155 -16.10 11.63 25.95
CA CYS A 155 -14.87 11.07 26.52
C CYS A 155 -14.93 10.96 28.04
N ASP A 156 -14.17 10.02 28.57
CA ASP A 156 -13.93 9.88 30.01
C ASP A 156 -13.18 11.11 30.57
N GLU A 157 -13.31 11.34 31.87
CA GLU A 157 -12.87 12.55 32.56
C GLU A 157 -11.37 12.84 32.41
N SER A 158 -10.53 11.80 32.23
CA SER A 158 -9.09 11.93 32.01
C SER A 158 -8.73 12.62 30.68
N CYS A 159 -9.47 12.34 29.61
CA CYS A 159 -9.21 12.87 28.26
C CYS A 159 -10.09 14.07 27.90
N LYS A 160 -11.20 14.24 28.62
CA LYS A 160 -12.19 15.30 28.41
C LYS A 160 -11.57 16.70 28.42
N ASN A 161 -10.76 17.02 29.43
CA ASN A 161 -10.15 18.35 29.57
C ASN A 161 -9.16 18.66 28.44
N VAL A 162 -8.40 17.66 28.00
CA VAL A 162 -7.39 17.81 26.95
C VAL A 162 -8.04 18.07 25.58
N ILE A 163 -9.17 17.41 25.34
CA ILE A 163 -9.95 17.58 24.10
C ILE A 163 -10.76 18.87 24.13
N TYR A 164 -11.27 19.33 25.28
CA TYR A 164 -11.85 20.67 25.40
C TYR A 164 -10.83 21.78 25.17
N ASP A 165 -9.60 21.63 25.66
CA ASP A 165 -8.52 22.59 25.39
C ASP A 165 -8.22 22.65 23.87
N LEU A 166 -8.24 21.51 23.18
CA LEU A 166 -8.15 21.47 21.71
C LEU A 166 -9.30 22.21 21.02
N ALA A 167 -10.54 22.03 21.49
CA ALA A 167 -11.70 22.74 20.94
C ALA A 167 -11.53 24.25 21.06
N SER A 168 -11.13 24.73 22.26
CA SER A 168 -10.90 26.15 22.51
C SER A 168 -9.77 26.74 21.65
N ILE A 169 -8.71 25.97 21.37
CA ILE A 169 -7.63 26.43 20.49
C ILE A 169 -8.09 26.49 19.02
N CYS A 170 -9.09 25.70 18.65
CA CYS A 170 -9.66 25.70 17.29
C CYS A 170 -10.77 26.74 17.09
N ASP A 171 -11.22 27.41 18.15
CA ASP A 171 -12.22 28.48 18.08
C ASP A 171 -11.73 29.62 17.16
N GLY A 172 -12.62 30.10 16.29
CA GLY A 172 -12.35 31.20 15.39
C GLY A 172 -11.40 30.91 14.21
N LEU A 173 -10.98 29.66 14.01
CA LEU A 173 -10.16 29.28 12.85
C LEU A 173 -10.95 29.49 11.55
N THR A 174 -10.32 30.14 10.57
CA THR A 174 -10.90 30.39 9.24
C THR A 174 -10.02 29.81 8.14
N SER A 175 -10.65 29.19 7.15
CA SER A 175 -9.97 28.64 5.98
C SER A 175 -9.48 29.76 5.06
N MET A 176 -8.26 29.59 4.56
CA MET A 176 -7.69 30.49 3.55
C MET A 176 -7.44 29.71 2.25
N LYS A 177 -7.91 30.25 1.13
CA LYS A 177 -7.75 29.61 -0.19
C LYS A 177 -6.52 30.17 -0.90
N GLY A 178 -5.72 29.28 -1.50
CA GLY A 178 -4.69 29.69 -2.46
C GLY A 178 -3.25 29.32 -2.12
N SER A 179 -3.00 28.55 -1.05
CA SER A 179 -1.68 28.00 -0.74
C SER A 179 -1.72 26.48 -0.63
N SER A 180 -0.99 25.79 -1.51
CA SER A 180 -0.86 24.32 -1.47
C SER A 180 -0.17 23.81 -0.20
N GLU A 181 0.66 24.64 0.44
CA GLU A 181 1.29 24.32 1.72
C GLU A 181 0.29 24.40 2.88
N LEU A 182 -0.61 25.39 2.85
CA LEU A 182 -1.69 25.51 3.82
C LEU A 182 -2.67 24.34 3.70
N ASP A 183 -3.07 23.99 2.47
CA ASP A 183 -3.95 22.84 2.21
C ASP A 183 -3.34 21.52 2.72
N ALA A 184 -2.02 21.36 2.60
CA ALA A 184 -1.31 20.18 3.10
C ALA A 184 -1.28 20.13 4.63
N LEU A 185 -1.09 21.27 5.30
CA LEU A 185 -1.13 21.36 6.77
C LEU A 185 -2.54 21.09 7.30
N GLU A 186 -3.59 21.67 6.71
CA GLU A 186 -4.98 21.45 7.10
C GLU A 186 -5.37 19.98 6.95
N LYS A 187 -4.94 19.32 5.86
CA LYS A 187 -5.15 17.89 5.70
C LYS A 187 -4.50 17.07 6.82
N ARG A 188 -3.26 17.40 7.21
CA ARG A 188 -2.57 16.72 8.32
C ARG A 188 -3.28 16.98 9.64
N LEU A 189 -3.80 18.19 9.88
CA LEU A 189 -4.63 18.49 11.05
C LEU A 189 -5.86 17.58 11.09
N PHE A 190 -6.58 17.42 9.98
CA PHE A 190 -7.75 16.53 9.92
C PHE A 190 -7.39 15.05 10.16
N GLU A 191 -6.23 14.59 9.68
CA GLU A 191 -5.74 13.23 9.95
C GLU A 191 -5.50 13.03 11.46
N TYR A 192 -4.82 13.96 12.13
CA TYR A 192 -4.59 13.89 13.57
C TYR A 192 -5.88 14.04 14.38
N ALA A 193 -6.81 14.91 13.98
CA ALA A 193 -8.13 15.00 14.61
C ALA A 193 -8.91 13.67 14.53
N SER A 194 -8.77 12.94 13.42
CA SER A 194 -9.33 11.60 13.29
C SER A 194 -8.64 10.59 14.21
N PHE A 195 -7.31 10.64 14.35
CA PHE A 195 -6.58 9.73 15.25
C PHE A 195 -6.98 9.97 16.71
N ILE A 196 -7.09 11.23 17.13
CA ILE A 196 -7.54 11.60 18.47
C ILE A 196 -8.92 10.98 18.77
N LYS A 197 -9.88 11.11 17.84
CA LYS A 197 -11.20 10.47 18.00
C LYS A 197 -11.14 8.96 18.10
N GLN A 198 -10.32 8.31 17.27
CA GLN A 198 -10.20 6.85 17.33
C GLN A 198 -9.58 6.37 18.64
N ASN A 199 -8.56 7.06 19.11
CA ASN A 199 -7.90 6.73 20.37
C ASN A 199 -8.82 6.98 21.56
N ALA A 200 -9.63 8.05 21.51
CA ALA A 200 -10.70 8.31 22.47
C ALA A 200 -11.73 7.18 22.53
N ILE A 201 -12.22 6.71 21.38
CA ILE A 201 -13.17 5.57 21.32
C ILE A 201 -12.56 4.28 21.89
N ARG A 202 -11.25 4.09 21.73
CA ARG A 202 -10.51 2.91 22.22
C ARG A 202 -9.94 3.06 23.63
N ALA A 203 -10.17 4.19 24.29
CA ALA A 203 -9.59 4.54 25.59
C ALA A 203 -8.04 4.42 25.64
N GLU A 204 -7.36 4.77 24.54
CA GLU A 204 -5.89 4.73 24.44
C GLU A 204 -5.27 6.06 24.89
N GLU A 205 -5.31 6.33 26.20
CA GLU A 205 -4.97 7.63 26.80
C GLU A 205 -3.58 8.19 26.38
N LEU A 206 -2.52 7.38 26.43
CA LEU A 206 -1.18 7.79 26.01
C LEU A 206 -1.12 8.23 24.54
N ASN A 207 -1.86 7.55 23.67
CA ASN A 207 -1.90 7.87 22.25
C ASN A 207 -2.76 9.12 21.99
N ILE A 208 -3.68 9.48 22.88
CA ILE A 208 -4.45 10.73 22.81
C ILE A 208 -3.50 11.89 23.07
N TYR A 209 -2.76 11.89 24.19
CA TYR A 209 -1.81 12.97 24.52
C TYR A 209 -0.78 13.22 23.42
N HIS A 210 -0.18 12.14 22.90
CA HIS A 210 0.80 12.25 21.81
C HIS A 210 0.21 12.90 20.55
N ASN A 211 -0.99 12.48 20.16
CA ASN A 211 -1.65 13.01 18.96
C ASN A 211 -2.18 14.44 19.18
N VAL A 212 -2.59 14.80 20.39
CA VAL A 212 -2.95 16.16 20.78
C VAL A 212 -1.74 17.10 20.63
N GLU A 213 -0.58 16.69 21.14
CA GLU A 213 0.65 17.49 21.06
C GLU A 213 1.05 17.73 19.59
N LYS A 214 1.05 16.66 18.78
CA LYS A 214 1.31 16.77 17.34
C LYS A 214 0.30 17.65 16.61
N PHE A 215 -0.97 17.59 16.98
CA PHE A 215 -1.99 18.48 16.43
C PHE A 215 -1.69 19.95 16.77
N ARG A 216 -1.28 20.26 18.01
CA ARG A 216 -0.92 21.63 18.42
C ARG A 216 0.31 22.15 17.68
N GLU A 217 1.32 21.32 17.45
CA GLU A 217 2.48 21.69 16.63
C GLU A 217 2.07 22.08 15.21
N LEU A 218 1.26 21.24 14.55
CA LEU A 218 0.76 21.50 13.20
C LEU A 218 -0.11 22.76 13.13
N LEU A 219 -0.89 23.02 14.16
CA LEU A 219 -1.74 24.21 14.20
C LEU A 219 -0.89 25.49 14.34
N LYS A 220 0.18 25.47 15.15
CA LYS A 220 1.14 26.58 15.21
C LYS A 220 1.83 26.83 13.88
N GLU A 221 2.21 25.76 13.16
CA GLU A 221 2.78 25.87 11.82
C GLU A 221 1.79 26.51 10.84
N ARG A 222 0.52 26.09 10.90
CA ARG A 222 -0.57 26.66 10.11
C ARG A 222 -0.73 28.16 10.39
N GLU A 223 -0.86 28.56 11.65
CA GLU A 223 -1.05 29.98 12.03
C GLU A 223 0.16 30.84 11.64
N ALA A 224 1.38 30.32 11.76
CA ALA A 224 2.58 31.01 11.29
C ALA A 224 2.59 31.21 9.77
N LEU A 225 2.09 30.23 9.01
CA LEU A 225 1.95 30.33 7.55
C LEU A 225 0.84 31.31 7.16
N VAL A 226 -0.31 31.25 7.82
CA VAL A 226 -1.43 32.19 7.67
C VAL A 226 -0.97 33.63 7.92
N ALA A 227 -0.21 33.86 8.99
CA ALA A 227 0.35 35.18 9.29
C ALA A 227 1.30 35.69 8.19
N LYS A 228 2.10 34.81 7.57
CA LYS A 228 2.97 35.18 6.44
C LYS A 228 2.20 35.48 5.15
N LEU A 229 1.10 34.77 4.90
CA LEU A 229 0.29 34.96 3.69
C LEU A 229 -0.58 36.23 3.76
N ASN A 230 -0.85 36.74 4.96
CA ASN A 230 -1.57 37.99 5.19
C ASN A 230 -0.68 39.25 5.21
N GLN A 231 0.66 39.09 5.08
CA GLN A 231 1.64 40.19 4.98
C GLN A 231 1.93 40.54 3.52
#